data_AF-A0A423H1S4-F1
#
_entry.id   AF-A0A423H1S4-F1
#
_cell.length_a   1.000
_cell.length_b   1.000
_cell.length_c   1.000
_cell.angle_alpha   90.00
_cell.angle_beta   90.00
_cell.angle_gamma   90.00
#
_symmetry.space_group_name_H-M   'P 1'
#
loop_
_entity.id
_entity.type
_entity.pdbx_description
1 polymer ?
#
loop_
_entity_poly.entity_id
_entity_poly.type
_entity_poly.pdbx_seq_one_letter_code
_entity_poly.pdbx_strand_id
1 'polypeptide(L)'
;MNNAELKKESIFIGLSALILILITLILSDGYSPVAGFWWSLTNEMSLFDIAIGCEEKLVWQQVQDCPDGIKLLVKTKYVLALLGLISIFGLGQFLGIFPSVRGKRQPSPTL
;
A
#
# COMPACT_ATOMS: atom_id res chain seq x y z
N MET A 1 -26.91 -0.71 9.90
CA MET A 1 -26.33 -0.87 8.55
C MET A 1 -26.61 -2.31 8.14
N ASN A 2 -27.20 -2.55 6.96
CA ASN A 2 -27.57 -3.90 6.54
C ASN A 2 -26.31 -4.73 6.27
N ASN A 3 -26.33 -6.03 6.61
CA ASN A 3 -25.20 -6.94 6.39
C ASN A 3 -24.75 -7.01 4.92
N ALA A 4 -25.66 -6.75 3.98
CA ALA A 4 -25.36 -6.69 2.55
C ALA A 4 -24.49 -5.48 2.17
N GLU A 5 -24.75 -4.31 2.77
CA GLU A 5 -23.97 -3.09 2.53
C GLU A 5 -22.54 -3.23 3.06
N LEU A 6 -22.39 -3.80 4.26
CA LEU A 6 -21.09 -4.11 4.86
C LEU A 6 -20.25 -5.04 3.98
N LYS A 7 -20.87 -6.11 3.47
CA LYS A 7 -20.19 -7.05 2.56
C LYS A 7 -19.76 -6.37 1.27
N LYS A 8 -20.62 -5.51 0.69
CA LYS A 8 -20.31 -4.78 -0.53
C LYS A 8 -19.13 -3.80 -0.34
N GLU A 9 -19.13 -3.04 0.76
CA GLU A 9 -18.02 -2.13 1.11
C GLU A 9 -16.71 -2.91 1.31
N SER A 10 -16.77 -4.04 2.02
CA SER A 10 -15.59 -4.88 2.30
C SER A 10 -15.00 -5.50 1.03
N ILE A 11 -15.85 -5.99 0.12
CA ILE A 11 -15.42 -6.50 -1.19
C ILE A 11 -14.74 -5.40 -2.00
N PHE A 12 -15.30 -4.18 -1.99
CA PHE A 12 -14.72 -3.07 -2.72
C PHE A 12 -13.35 -2.66 -2.18
N ILE A 13 -13.20 -2.61 -0.85
CA ILE A 13 -11.92 -2.34 -0.19
C ILE A 13 -10.90 -3.43 -0.54
N GLY A 14 -11.25 -4.70 -0.40
CA GLY A 14 -10.36 -5.82 -0.72
C GLY A 14 -9.93 -5.82 -2.19
N LEU A 15 -10.88 -5.63 -3.12
CA LEU A 15 -10.59 -5.59 -4.55
C LEU A 15 -9.67 -4.41 -4.91
N SER A 16 -9.97 -3.22 -4.37
CA SER A 16 -9.14 -2.04 -4.62
C SER A 16 -7.71 -2.21 -4.09
N ALA A 17 -7.55 -2.81 -2.91
CA ALA A 17 -6.23 -3.08 -2.33
C ALA A 17 -5.45 -4.09 -3.18
N LEU A 18 -6.11 -5.13 -3.69
CA LEU A 18 -5.48 -6.12 -4.58
C LEU A 18 -5.03 -5.50 -5.91
N ILE A 19 -5.84 -4.64 -6.51
CA ILE A 19 -5.46 -3.89 -7.72
C ILE A 19 -4.26 -2.98 -7.44
N LEU A 20 -4.27 -2.26 -6.31
CA LEU A 20 -3.16 -1.38 -5.92
C LEU A 20 -1.87 -2.16 -5.65
N ILE A 21 -1.95 -3.38 -5.11
CA ILE A 21 -0.80 -4.28 -4.95
C ILE A 21 -0.20 -4.61 -6.32
N LEU A 22 -1.03 -5.01 -7.28
CA LEU A 22 -0.56 -5.34 -8.63
C LEU A 22 0.09 -4.15 -9.32
N ILE A 23 -0.53 -2.96 -9.24
CA ILE A 23 0.03 -1.72 -9.80
C ILE A 23 1.37 -1.39 -9.13
N THR A 24 1.44 -1.51 -7.81
CA THR A 24 2.66 -1.27 -7.02
C THR A 24 3.80 -2.19 -7.43
N LEU A 25 3.51 -3.47 -7.67
CA LEU A 25 4.51 -4.43 -8.15
C LEU A 25 5.00 -4.09 -9.56
N ILE A 26 4.10 -3.77 -10.48
CA ILE A 26 4.45 -3.43 -11.86
C ILE A 26 5.26 -2.13 -11.95
N LEU A 27 4.94 -1.14 -11.12
CA LEU A 27 5.66 0.15 -11.09
C LEU A 27 6.96 0.09 -10.29
N SER A 28 7.19 -0.97 -9.51
CA SER A 28 8.37 -1.08 -8.67
C SER A 28 9.60 -1.34 -9.52
N ASP A 29 10.63 -0.53 -9.32
CA ASP A 29 11.90 -0.73 -10.01
C ASP A 29 12.57 -2.02 -9.48
N GLY A 30 13.07 -2.83 -10.41
CA GLY A 30 13.63 -4.16 -10.13
C GLY A 30 12.61 -5.29 -9.95
N TYR A 31 11.31 -5.12 -10.23
CA TYR A 31 10.33 -6.22 -10.14
C TYR A 31 10.52 -7.27 -11.25
N SER A 32 10.55 -8.56 -10.87
CA SER A 32 10.58 -9.69 -11.79
C SER A 32 9.28 -10.51 -11.66
N PRO A 33 8.43 -10.55 -12.71
CA PRO A 33 7.15 -11.27 -12.66
C PRO A 33 7.32 -12.78 -12.49
N VAL A 34 8.47 -13.32 -12.90
CA VAL A 34 8.79 -14.75 -12.79
C VAL A 34 9.08 -15.14 -11.34
N ALA A 35 9.70 -14.24 -10.56
CA ALA A 35 10.05 -14.50 -9.17
C ALA A 35 8.88 -14.25 -8.19
N GLY A 36 7.87 -13.51 -8.63
CA GLY A 36 6.59 -13.37 -7.95
C GLY A 36 6.62 -12.45 -6.72
N PHE A 37 5.55 -12.53 -5.92
CA PHE A 37 5.31 -11.65 -4.78
C PHE A 37 6.33 -11.82 -3.65
N TRP A 38 6.67 -13.07 -3.31
CA TRP A 38 7.63 -13.37 -2.24
C TRP A 38 9.00 -12.77 -2.49
N TRP A 39 9.45 -12.76 -3.75
CA TRP A 39 10.71 -12.16 -4.14
C TRP A 39 10.71 -10.63 -3.99
N SER A 40 9.53 -10.00 -4.11
CA SER A 40 9.35 -8.55 -3.89
C SER A 40 9.39 -8.15 -2.42
N LEU A 41 9.15 -9.10 -1.51
CA LEU A 41 9.27 -8.90 -0.07
C LEU A 41 10.72 -9.04 0.41
N THR A 42 11.50 -9.92 -0.20
CA THR A 42 12.89 -10.21 0.20
C THR A 42 13.92 -9.30 -0.46
N ASN A 43 13.67 -8.79 -1.67
CA ASN A 43 14.61 -7.92 -2.35
C ASN A 43 14.37 -6.44 -2.06
N GLU A 44 15.46 -5.67 -2.07
CA GLU A 44 15.44 -4.22 -1.93
C GLU A 44 14.84 -3.59 -3.20
N MET A 45 13.51 -3.51 -3.24
CA MET A 45 12.77 -2.82 -4.30
C MET A 45 12.33 -1.42 -3.86
N SER A 46 12.45 -0.46 -4.77
CA SER A 46 12.05 0.93 -4.57
C SER A 46 11.00 1.35 -5.59
N LEU A 47 9.99 2.06 -5.10
CA LEU A 47 8.93 2.65 -5.90
C LEU A 47 9.31 4.09 -6.31
N PHE A 48 9.98 4.79 -5.41
CA PHE A 48 10.54 6.11 -5.63
C PHE A 48 11.89 6.21 -4.93
N ASP A 49 12.91 6.65 -5.66
CA ASP A 49 14.20 7.10 -5.13
C ASP A 49 14.45 8.50 -5.69
N ILE A 50 14.06 9.53 -4.92
CA ILE A 50 14.22 10.92 -5.31
C ILE A 50 15.16 11.59 -4.32
N ALA A 51 16.20 12.21 -4.86
CA ALA A 51 17.16 13.00 -4.09
C ALA A 51 16.99 14.48 -4.47
N ILE A 52 16.53 15.30 -3.52
CA ILE A 52 16.30 16.74 -3.74
C ILE A 52 17.49 17.49 -3.13
N GLY A 53 18.15 18.34 -3.93
CA GLY A 53 19.30 19.15 -3.48
C GLY A 53 20.66 18.44 -3.57
N CYS A 54 20.72 17.26 -4.19
CA CYS A 54 21.97 16.58 -4.50
C CYS A 54 22.41 16.95 -5.93
N GLU A 55 23.71 17.18 -6.17
CA GLU A 55 24.22 17.38 -7.53
C GLU A 55 23.78 16.21 -8.42
N GLU A 56 23.25 16.52 -9.61
CA GLU A 56 22.80 15.54 -10.60
C GLU A 56 24.00 14.75 -11.12
N LYS A 57 24.48 13.76 -10.36
CA LYS A 57 25.24 12.67 -10.95
C LYS A 57 24.26 11.83 -11.75
N LEU A 58 24.16 12.18 -13.03
CA LEU A 58 23.74 11.31 -14.12
C LEU A 58 24.23 9.88 -13.85
N VAL A 59 23.39 8.92 -14.21
CA VAL A 59 23.57 7.47 -14.09
C VAL A 59 22.92 6.88 -12.84
N TRP A 60 21.59 6.67 -12.93
CA TRP A 60 20.83 5.41 -12.70
C TRP A 60 21.20 4.41 -11.59
N GLN A 61 22.21 4.62 -10.76
CA GLN A 61 22.63 3.67 -9.74
C GLN A 61 23.14 4.40 -8.50
N GLN A 62 22.39 4.21 -7.41
CA GLN A 62 22.81 4.41 -6.02
C GLN A 62 23.33 5.81 -5.68
N VAL A 63 22.39 6.70 -5.34
CA VAL A 63 22.67 7.89 -4.51
C VAL A 63 23.03 7.41 -3.11
N GLN A 64 24.29 7.04 -2.88
CA GLN A 64 24.70 6.43 -1.61
C GLN A 64 25.08 7.44 -0.52
N ASP A 65 25.48 8.67 -0.86
CA ASP A 65 25.74 9.70 0.14
C ASP A 65 25.38 11.09 -0.41
N CYS A 66 24.41 11.74 0.21
CA CYS A 66 24.09 13.14 -0.03
C CYS A 66 24.15 13.90 1.31
N PRO A 67 25.28 14.54 1.61
CA PRO A 67 25.49 15.21 2.90
C PRO A 67 24.62 16.47 3.08
N ASP A 68 24.21 17.10 1.97
CA ASP A 68 23.53 18.41 1.98
C ASP A 68 22.08 18.38 1.44
N GLY A 69 21.53 17.19 1.14
CA GLY A 69 20.22 17.02 0.50
C GLY A 69 19.24 16.10 1.23
N ILE A 70 17.99 16.07 0.76
CA ILE A 70 16.94 15.19 1.30
C ILE A 70 16.76 14.00 0.35
N LYS A 71 17.05 12.79 0.85
CA LYS A 71 16.78 11.54 0.14
C LYS A 71 15.41 10.98 0.57
N LEU A 72 14.44 11.00 -0.34
CA LEU A 72 13.14 10.37 -0.14
C LEU A 72 13.14 9.00 -0.83
N LEU A 73 13.23 7.94 -0.01
CA LEU A 73 13.28 6.57 -0.49
C LEU A 73 12.03 5.81 -0.03
N VAL A 74 11.16 5.47 -0.97
CA VAL A 74 9.94 4.69 -0.71
C VAL A 74 10.19 3.24 -1.13
N LYS A 75 10.46 2.35 -0.17
CA LYS A 75 10.62 0.92 -0.45
C LYS A 75 9.28 0.27 -0.72
N THR A 76 9.21 -0.50 -1.79
CA THR A 76 8.03 -1.25 -2.24
C THR A 76 7.54 -2.21 -1.14
N LYS A 77 8.46 -2.82 -0.38
CA LYS A 77 8.12 -3.71 0.74
C LYS A 77 7.20 -3.08 1.80
N TYR A 78 7.36 -1.78 2.09
CA TYR A 78 6.51 -1.09 3.08
C TYR A 78 5.13 -0.79 2.52
N VAL A 79 5.06 -0.42 1.23
CA VAL A 79 3.80 -0.19 0.54
C VAL A 79 3.00 -1.49 0.43
N LEU A 80 3.65 -2.59 0.06
CA LEU A 80 3.03 -3.91 0.01
C LEU A 80 2.57 -4.39 1.38
N ALA A 81 3.35 -4.17 2.44
CA ALA A 81 2.96 -4.52 3.80
C ALA A 81 1.69 -3.75 4.24
N LEU A 82 1.63 -2.44 3.96
CA LEU A 82 0.47 -1.61 4.28
C LEU A 82 -0.77 -2.06 3.51
N LEU A 83 -0.64 -2.29 2.19
CA LEU A 83 -1.74 -2.78 1.35
C LEU A 83 -2.19 -4.19 1.75
N GLY A 84 -1.26 -5.04 2.18
CA GLY A 84 -1.55 -6.36 2.74
C GLY A 84 -2.38 -6.27 4.02
N LEU A 85 -2.03 -5.36 4.94
CA LEU A 85 -2.82 -5.10 6.14
C LEU A 85 -4.23 -4.60 5.81
N ILE A 86 -4.36 -3.67 4.86
CA ILE A 86 -5.68 -3.19 4.39
C ILE A 86 -6.50 -4.34 3.80
N SER A 87 -5.86 -5.22 3.02
CA SER A 87 -6.52 -6.40 2.45
C SER A 87 -6.99 -7.37 3.54
N ILE A 88 -6.14 -7.68 4.52
CA ILE A 88 -6.50 -8.54 5.67
C ILE A 88 -7.65 -7.92 6.46
N PHE A 89 -7.62 -6.60 6.65
CA PHE A 89 -8.69 -5.88 7.34
C PHE A 89 -10.01 -5.94 6.55
N GLY A 90 -9.98 -5.73 5.23
CA GLY A 90 -11.16 -5.88 4.37
C GLY A 90 -11.73 -7.29 4.37
N LEU A 91 -10.86 -8.31 4.33
CA LEU A 91 -11.23 -9.72 4.48
C LEU A 91 -11.86 -10.00 5.86
N GLY A 92 -11.27 -9.47 6.93
CA GLY A 92 -11.80 -9.66 8.28
C GLY A 92 -13.13 -8.95 8.50
N GLN A 93 -13.38 -7.79 7.87
CA GLN A 93 -14.71 -7.18 7.84
C GLN A 93 -15.71 -8.02 7.04
N PHE A 94 -15.31 -8.58 5.90
CA PHE A 94 -16.15 -9.46 5.09
C PHE A 94 -16.57 -10.73 5.83
N LEU A 95 -15.65 -11.33 6.59
CA LEU A 95 -15.90 -12.50 7.44
C LEU A 95 -16.65 -12.15 8.74
N GLY A 96 -16.87 -10.86 9.03
CA GLY A 96 -17.52 -10.40 10.25
C GLY A 96 -16.67 -10.52 11.51
N ILE A 97 -15.35 -10.70 11.36
CA ILE A 97 -14.37 -10.78 12.45
C ILE A 97 -14.10 -9.38 13.02
N PHE A 98 -14.02 -8.37 12.15
CA PHE A 98 -13.75 -6.98 12.55
C PHE A 98 -14.97 -6.07 12.39
N PRO A 99 -15.22 -5.17 13.36
CA PRO A 99 -16.25 -4.15 13.22
C PRO A 99 -15.87 -3.13 12.16
N SER A 100 -16.83 -2.67 11.37
CA SER A 100 -16.62 -1.58 10.40
C SER A 100 -16.36 -0.26 11.11
N VAL A 101 -15.41 0.51 10.57
CA VAL A 101 -14.96 1.81 11.10
C VAL A 101 -15.99 2.92 10.86
N ARG A 102 -16.98 2.72 9.97
CA ARG A 102 -18.11 3.65 9.82
C ARG A 102 -18.97 3.58 11.06
N GLY A 103 -18.61 4.43 12.02
CA GLY A 103 -19.22 4.55 13.33
C GLY A 103 -20.74 4.63 13.26
N LYS A 104 -21.39 4.05 14.28
CA LYS A 104 -22.82 4.21 14.54
C LYS A 104 -23.14 5.71 14.44
N ARG A 105 -23.83 6.14 13.38
CA ARG A 105 -24.55 7.43 13.41
C ARG A 105 -25.50 7.31 14.60
N GLN A 106 -25.22 8.02 15.68
CA GLN A 106 -26.20 8.17 16.74
C GLN A 106 -27.47 8.76 16.10
N PRO A 107 -28.65 8.16 16.32
CA PRO A 107 -29.89 8.79 15.90
C PRO A 107 -29.97 10.13 16.62
N SER A 108 -30.12 11.23 15.87
CA SER A 108 -30.48 12.52 16.46
C SER A 108 -31.74 12.31 17.31
N PRO A 109 -31.76 12.75 18.59
CA PRO A 109 -32.99 12.80 19.34
C PRO A 109 -33.92 13.80 18.65
N THR A 110 -34.99 13.32 18.05
CA THR A 110 -36.13 14.14 17.66
C THR A 110 -36.78 14.68 18.93
N LEU A 111 -36.76 15.99 19.07
CA LEU A 111 -37.43 16.77 20.11
C LEU A 111 -38.80 17.21 19.57
#